data_AF-A0A166QS46-F1
#
_entry.id   AF-A0A166QS46-F1
#
_cell.length_a   1.000
_cell.length_b   1.000
_cell.length_c   1.000
_cell.angle_alpha   90.00
_cell.angle_beta   90.00
_cell.angle_gamma   90.00
#
_symmetry.space_group_name_H-M   'P 1'
#
loop_
_entity.id
_entity.type
_entity.pdbx_description
1 polymer ?
#
loop_
_entity_poly.entity_id
_entity_poly.type
_entity_poly.pdbx_seq_one_letter_code
_entity_poly.pdbx_strand_id
1 'polypeptide(L)'
;MKLDQNAEAAVFKSTHPEDIAKVEALLQAVAKEFLAGECSSILAGSTIRKAEHALSMSNLQAFKSVLWPEASSFVETGARAHFRELIDAIGFLEKATGCYWPYVTQTDRRNFLNTAFNALSSGWACAA
;
A
#
# COMPACT_ATOMS: atom_id res chain seq x y z
N MET A 1 -15.20 17.08 -18.64
CA MET A 1 -14.18 18.06 -18.21
C MET A 1 -12.96 17.28 -17.75
N LYS A 2 -11.76 17.58 -18.26
CA LYS A 2 -10.51 16.92 -17.82
C LYS A 2 -9.98 17.72 -16.63
N LEU A 3 -9.82 17.08 -15.48
CA LEU A 3 -9.30 17.72 -14.27
C LEU A 3 -7.76 17.83 -14.35
N ASP A 4 -7.18 18.87 -13.75
CA ASP A 4 -5.74 18.92 -13.51
C ASP A 4 -5.40 18.02 -12.32
N GLN A 5 -5.03 16.79 -12.61
CA GLN A 5 -4.80 15.77 -11.59
C GLN A 5 -3.59 16.07 -10.68
N ASN A 6 -2.64 16.91 -11.10
CA ASN A 6 -1.56 17.33 -10.22
C ASN A 6 -2.07 18.33 -9.18
N ALA A 7 -2.88 19.29 -9.62
CA ALA A 7 -3.53 20.24 -8.71
C ALA A 7 -4.50 19.52 -7.74
N GLU A 8 -5.34 18.63 -8.25
CA GLU A 8 -6.27 17.84 -7.42
C GLU A 8 -5.54 17.00 -6.37
N ALA A 9 -4.45 16.33 -6.75
CA ALA A 9 -3.62 15.55 -5.82
C ALA A 9 -2.95 16.43 -4.76
N ALA A 10 -2.45 17.60 -5.16
CA ALA A 10 -1.84 18.55 -4.23
C ALA A 10 -2.85 19.07 -3.21
N VAL A 11 -4.04 19.47 -3.66
CA VAL A 11 -5.15 19.92 -2.80
C VAL A 11 -5.57 18.83 -1.82
N PHE A 12 -5.71 17.58 -2.28
CA PHE A 12 -6.09 16.47 -1.41
C PHE A 12 -5.03 16.25 -0.31
N LYS A 13 -3.75 16.23 -0.67
CA LYS A 13 -2.64 16.05 0.28
C LYS A 13 -2.54 17.19 1.29
N SER A 14 -2.78 18.43 0.89
CA SER A 14 -2.77 19.57 1.81
C SER A 14 -3.98 19.61 2.73
N THR A 15 -5.12 19.06 2.29
CA THR A 15 -6.38 19.06 3.05
C THR A 15 -6.46 17.91 4.05
N HIS A 16 -5.85 16.76 3.74
CA HIS A 16 -5.92 15.54 4.56
C HIS A 16 -4.55 14.98 4.97
N PRO A 17 -3.57 15.79 5.41
CA PRO A 17 -2.21 15.31 5.69
C PRO A 17 -2.17 14.28 6.83
N GLU A 18 -2.97 14.46 7.89
CA GLU A 18 -2.99 13.56 9.04
C GLU A 18 -3.59 12.19 8.71
N ASP A 19 -4.69 12.17 7.95
CA ASP A 19 -5.32 10.92 7.52
C ASP A 19 -4.39 10.12 6.59
N ILE A 20 -3.68 10.79 5.69
CA ILE A 20 -2.69 10.16 4.81
C ILE A 20 -1.55 9.57 5.65
N ALA A 21 -0.97 10.37 6.55
CA ALA A 21 0.12 9.91 7.41
C ALA A 21 -0.28 8.71 8.28
N LYS A 22 -1.53 8.70 8.80
CA LYS A 22 -2.07 7.58 9.56
C LYS A 22 -2.17 6.30 8.72
N VAL A 23 -2.66 6.41 7.48
CA VAL A 23 -2.76 5.26 6.57
C VAL A 23 -1.36 4.76 6.15
N GLU A 24 -0.43 5.67 5.88
CA GLU A 24 0.97 5.32 5.58
C GLU A 24 1.64 4.58 6.73
N ALA A 25 1.47 5.06 7.98
CA ALA A 25 2.01 4.40 9.15
C ALA A 25 1.43 3.00 9.35
N LEU A 26 0.11 2.83 9.17
CA LEU A 26 -0.55 1.54 9.23
C LEU A 26 -0.02 0.59 8.15
N LEU A 27 0.07 1.05 6.91
CA LEU A 27 0.64 0.29 5.79
C LEU A 27 2.08 -0.15 6.05
N GLN A 28 2.91 0.73 6.63
CA GLN A 28 4.27 0.38 7.00
C GLN A 28 4.33 -0.69 8.09
N ALA A 29 3.49 -0.58 9.12
CA ALA A 29 3.42 -1.57 10.19
C ALA A 29 3.04 -2.95 9.63
N VAL A 30 1.94 -3.01 8.87
CA VAL A 30 1.45 -4.23 8.24
C VAL A 30 2.49 -4.80 7.27
N ALA A 31 3.15 -3.97 6.47
CA ALA A 31 4.19 -4.43 5.55
C ALA A 31 5.38 -5.07 6.28
N LYS A 32 5.78 -4.55 7.44
CA LYS A 32 6.83 -5.14 8.28
C LYS A 32 6.40 -6.49 8.85
N GLU A 33 5.17 -6.58 9.35
CA GLU A 33 4.61 -7.83 9.86
C GLU A 33 4.51 -8.89 8.76
N PHE A 34 4.05 -8.52 7.57
CA PHE A 34 3.98 -9.40 6.41
C PHE A 34 5.37 -9.93 6.01
N LEU A 35 6.40 -9.08 6.02
CA LEU A 35 7.77 -9.53 5.72
C LEU A 35 8.29 -10.53 6.75
N ALA A 36 8.06 -10.25 8.04
CA ALA A 36 8.54 -11.10 9.13
C ALA A 36 7.83 -12.46 9.17
N GLY A 37 6.50 -12.45 9.01
CA GLY A 37 5.66 -13.65 9.14
C GLY A 37 5.61 -14.52 7.89
N GLU A 38 5.29 -13.92 6.74
CA GLU A 38 4.91 -14.68 5.54
C GLU A 38 6.06 -14.78 4.55
N CYS A 39 6.86 -13.71 4.38
CA CYS A 39 7.84 -13.65 3.30
C CYS A 39 9.12 -14.44 3.57
N SER A 40 9.48 -14.70 4.83
CA SER A 40 10.75 -15.30 5.23
C SER A 40 10.95 -16.74 4.72
N SER A 41 9.85 -17.49 4.55
CA SER A 41 9.86 -18.87 4.04
C SER A 41 9.54 -18.97 2.54
N ILE A 42 9.05 -17.88 1.93
CA ILE A 42 8.58 -17.86 0.53
C ILE A 42 9.62 -17.21 -0.39
N LEU A 43 10.23 -16.11 0.05
CA LEU A 43 11.07 -15.26 -0.80
C LEU A 43 12.55 -15.54 -0.60
N ALA A 44 13.33 -15.29 -1.66
CA ALA A 44 14.77 -15.25 -1.55
C ALA A 44 15.21 -14.11 -0.61
N GLY A 45 16.25 -14.36 0.21
CA GLY A 45 16.76 -13.37 1.15
C GLY A 45 17.25 -12.06 0.50
N SER A 46 17.61 -12.08 -0.79
CA SER A 46 17.92 -10.87 -1.56
C SER A 46 16.68 -10.01 -1.82
N THR A 47 15.52 -10.62 -2.08
CA THR A 47 14.24 -9.93 -2.27
C THR A 47 13.77 -9.34 -0.95
N ILE A 48 13.86 -10.08 0.15
CA ILE A 48 13.54 -9.60 1.50
C ILE A 48 14.36 -8.34 1.83
N ARG A 49 15.69 -8.38 1.66
CA ARG A 49 16.55 -7.20 1.92
C ARG A 49 16.17 -5.97 1.10
N LYS A 50 15.75 -6.14 -0.16
CA LYS A 50 15.27 -5.03 -0.99
C LYS A 50 13.95 -4.46 -0.47
N ALA A 51 13.04 -5.33 -0.04
CA ALA A 51 11.76 -4.91 0.53
C ALA A 51 11.96 -4.19 1.87
N GLU A 52 12.82 -4.71 2.76
CA GLU A 52 13.19 -4.06 4.02
C GLU A 52 13.82 -2.69 3.80
N HIS A 53 14.73 -2.58 2.81
CA HIS A 53 15.33 -1.30 2.44
C HIS A 53 14.30 -0.29 1.93
N ALA A 54 13.31 -0.72 1.15
CA ALA A 54 12.23 0.16 0.71
C ALA A 54 11.39 0.65 1.91
N LEU A 55 11.09 -0.22 2.88
CA LEU A 55 10.35 0.14 4.08
C LEU A 55 11.13 1.07 5.02
N SER A 56 12.45 0.89 5.16
CA SER A 56 13.26 1.78 5.99
C SER A 56 13.32 3.21 5.43
N MET A 57 13.18 3.34 4.12
CA MET A 57 13.06 4.62 3.41
C MET A 57 11.61 5.14 3.33
N SER A 58 10.66 4.49 4.02
CA SER A 58 9.22 4.83 3.94
C SER A 58 8.64 4.82 2.52
N ASN A 59 9.23 4.03 1.62
CA ASN A 59 8.85 3.99 0.21
C ASN A 59 7.97 2.77 -0.10
N LEU A 60 6.67 2.91 0.18
CA LEU A 60 5.67 1.85 -0.04
C LEU A 60 5.53 1.46 -1.51
N GLN A 61 5.74 2.39 -2.45
CA GLN A 61 5.71 2.11 -3.88
C GLN A 61 6.88 1.18 -4.28
N ALA A 62 8.10 1.50 -3.84
CA ALA A 62 9.26 0.65 -4.09
C ALA A 62 9.09 -0.74 -3.45
N PHE A 63 8.55 -0.79 -2.24
CA PHE A 63 8.22 -2.05 -1.56
C PHE A 63 7.26 -2.90 -2.40
N LYS A 64 6.15 -2.30 -2.86
CA LYS A 64 5.19 -2.96 -3.77
C LYS A 64 5.84 -3.43 -5.06
N SER A 65 6.72 -2.62 -5.67
CA SER A 65 7.45 -3.01 -6.89
C SER A 65 8.39 -4.20 -6.68
N VAL A 66 8.97 -4.36 -5.48
CA VAL A 66 9.80 -5.52 -5.14
C VAL A 66 8.96 -6.79 -5.00
N LEU A 67 7.76 -6.69 -4.40
CA LEU A 67 6.92 -7.87 -4.13
C LEU A 67 6.01 -8.28 -5.29
N TRP A 68 5.62 -7.35 -6.17
CA TRP A 68 4.69 -7.65 -7.27
C TRP A 68 5.15 -8.81 -8.19
N PRO A 69 6.44 -8.92 -8.58
CA PRO A 69 6.92 -10.04 -9.38
C PRO A 69 6.81 -11.39 -8.68
N GLU A 70 6.76 -11.40 -7.34
CA GLU A 70 6.71 -12.61 -6.51
C GLU A 70 5.26 -13.08 -6.25
N ALA A 71 4.27 -12.46 -6.91
CA ALA A 71 2.86 -12.75 -6.68
C ALA A 71 2.51 -14.25 -6.80
N SER A 72 3.13 -14.98 -7.73
CA SER A 72 2.91 -16.43 -7.89
C SER A 72 3.37 -17.22 -6.68
N SER A 73 4.49 -16.83 -6.06
CA SER A 73 5.06 -17.51 -4.90
C SER A 73 4.10 -17.46 -3.69
N PHE A 74 3.33 -16.38 -3.54
CA PHE A 74 2.31 -16.25 -2.50
C PHE A 74 1.01 -17.03 -2.79
N VAL A 75 0.71 -17.33 -4.07
CA VAL A 75 -0.44 -18.16 -4.44
C VAL A 75 -0.23 -19.60 -3.99
N GLU A 76 0.98 -20.10 -4.14
CA GLU A 76 1.33 -21.50 -3.88
C GLU A 76 1.40 -21.83 -2.38
N THR A 77 1.65 -20.83 -1.53
CA THR A 77 1.90 -21.01 -0.09
C THR A 77 0.73 -20.60 0.81
N GLY A 78 -0.40 -20.18 0.23
CA GLY A 78 -1.61 -19.79 0.98
C GLY A 78 -1.62 -18.35 1.49
N ALA A 79 -0.51 -17.60 1.39
CA ALA A 79 -0.40 -16.19 1.78
C ALA A 79 -1.01 -15.21 0.75
N ARG A 80 -1.67 -15.73 -0.30
CA ARG A 80 -2.25 -14.94 -1.41
C ARG A 80 -3.18 -13.82 -0.94
N ALA A 81 -4.03 -14.10 0.04
CA ALA A 81 -5.01 -13.14 0.52
C ALA A 81 -4.32 -11.94 1.17
N HIS A 82 -3.44 -12.18 2.14
CA HIS A 82 -2.63 -11.16 2.81
C HIS A 82 -1.78 -10.35 1.83
N PHE A 83 -1.09 -11.03 0.90
CA PHE A 83 -0.35 -10.35 -0.17
C PHE A 83 -1.26 -9.42 -0.97
N ARG A 84 -2.42 -9.92 -1.40
CA ARG A 84 -3.34 -9.17 -2.25
C ARG A 84 -3.89 -7.94 -1.52
N GLU A 85 -4.31 -8.11 -0.27
CA GLU A 85 -4.84 -7.04 0.57
C GLU A 85 -3.81 -5.93 0.78
N LEU A 86 -2.58 -6.27 1.14
CA LEU A 86 -1.50 -5.30 1.34
C LEU A 86 -1.21 -4.51 0.06
N ILE A 87 -1.06 -5.22 -1.06
CA ILE A 87 -0.71 -4.61 -2.35
C ILE A 87 -1.84 -3.74 -2.90
N ASP A 88 -3.09 -4.18 -2.75
CA ASP A 88 -4.27 -3.39 -3.14
C ASP A 88 -4.40 -2.16 -2.24
N ALA A 89 -4.18 -2.27 -0.92
CA ALA A 89 -4.19 -1.14 0.01
C ALA A 89 -3.13 -0.08 -0.34
N ILE A 90 -1.90 -0.48 -0.66
CA ILE A 90 -0.86 0.43 -1.19
C ILE A 90 -1.35 1.09 -2.49
N GLY A 91 -1.94 0.31 -3.39
CA GLY A 91 -2.49 0.83 -4.65
C GLY A 91 -3.62 1.84 -4.45
N PHE A 92 -4.44 1.68 -3.41
CA PHE A 92 -5.48 2.65 -3.08
C PHE A 92 -4.90 3.94 -2.50
N LEU A 93 -3.87 3.87 -1.65
CA LEU A 93 -3.14 5.06 -1.20
C LEU A 93 -2.52 5.83 -2.39
N GLU A 94 -1.88 5.12 -3.33
CA GLU A 94 -1.32 5.71 -4.55
C GLU A 94 -2.40 6.41 -5.41
N LYS A 95 -3.60 5.82 -5.50
CA LYS A 95 -4.73 6.44 -6.22
C LYS A 95 -5.26 7.68 -5.50
N ALA A 96 -5.32 7.65 -4.17
CA ALA A 96 -5.77 8.78 -3.37
C ALA A 96 -4.83 9.99 -3.50
N THR A 97 -3.52 9.74 -3.51
CA THR A 97 -2.48 10.78 -3.41
C THR A 97 -1.80 11.13 -4.74
N GLY A 98 -1.98 10.30 -5.78
CA GLY A 98 -1.33 10.43 -7.08
C GLY A 98 -2.16 11.15 -8.14
N CYS A 99 -1.61 11.27 -9.35
CA CYS A 99 -2.21 12.01 -10.47
C CYS A 99 -2.47 11.16 -11.74
N TYR A 100 -2.34 9.83 -11.63
CA TYR A 100 -2.32 8.91 -12.78
C TYR A 100 -3.64 8.80 -13.54
N TRP A 101 -4.78 8.96 -12.85
CA TRP A 101 -6.11 8.75 -13.44
C TRP A 101 -6.76 10.09 -13.81
N PRO A 102 -7.12 10.32 -15.09
CA PRO A 102 -7.48 11.66 -15.58
C PRO A 102 -8.82 12.22 -15.04
N TYR A 103 -9.61 11.39 -14.36
CA TYR A 103 -10.98 11.68 -13.93
C TYR A 103 -11.20 11.54 -12.42
N VAL A 104 -10.14 11.36 -11.63
CA VAL A 104 -10.27 11.19 -10.17
C VAL A 104 -10.64 12.51 -9.51
N THR A 105 -11.77 12.50 -8.80
CA THR A 105 -12.29 13.64 -8.02
C THR A 105 -11.80 13.61 -6.57
N GLN A 106 -12.00 14.69 -5.82
CA GLN A 106 -11.71 14.72 -4.38
C GLN A 106 -12.50 13.64 -3.60
N THR A 107 -13.75 13.38 -3.98
CA THR A 107 -14.57 12.31 -3.40
C THR A 107 -13.97 10.94 -3.67
N ASP A 108 -13.51 10.68 -4.91
CA ASP A 108 -12.87 9.41 -5.25
C ASP A 108 -11.57 9.20 -4.46
N ARG A 109 -10.77 10.27 -4.29
CA ARG A 109 -9.54 10.23 -3.48
C ARG A 109 -9.84 9.88 -2.03
N ARG A 110 -10.88 10.49 -1.45
CA ARG A 110 -11.33 10.17 -0.09
C ARG A 110 -11.77 8.71 0.02
N ASN A 111 -12.54 8.23 -0.96
CA ASN A 111 -12.98 6.84 -1.00
C ASN A 111 -11.78 5.88 -1.10
N PHE A 112 -10.79 6.16 -1.95
CA PHE A 112 -9.59 5.34 -2.04
C PHE A 112 -8.80 5.34 -0.72
N LEU A 113 -8.63 6.48 -0.06
CA LEU A 113 -7.94 6.54 1.23
C LEU A 113 -8.67 5.72 2.30
N ASN A 114 -10.00 5.81 2.35
CA ASN A 114 -10.82 5.00 3.26
C ASN A 114 -10.72 3.50 2.93
N THR A 115 -10.72 3.13 1.65
CA THR A 115 -10.55 1.73 1.23
C THR A 115 -9.18 1.19 1.62
N ALA A 116 -8.11 1.98 1.46
CA ALA A 116 -6.77 1.61 1.91
C ALA A 116 -6.73 1.35 3.42
N PHE A 117 -7.36 2.21 4.22
CA PHE A 117 -7.47 2.03 5.67
C PHE A 117 -8.27 0.78 6.05
N ASN A 118 -9.46 0.62 5.46
CA ASN A 118 -10.38 -0.47 5.80
C ASN A 118 -9.84 -1.85 5.41
N ALA A 119 -9.13 -1.95 4.28
CA ALA A 119 -8.54 -3.20 3.81
C ALA A 119 -7.61 -3.84 4.85
N LEU A 120 -6.94 -3.02 5.66
CA LEU A 120 -5.97 -3.47 6.66
C LEU A 120 -6.61 -3.62 8.04
N SER A 121 -7.59 -2.77 8.35
CA SER A 121 -8.25 -2.73 9.67
C SER A 121 -9.04 -4.00 10.01
N SER A 122 -9.55 -4.72 8.99
CA SER A 122 -10.36 -5.93 9.19
C SER A 122 -9.58 -7.24 9.08
N GLY A 123 -8.48 -7.28 8.33
CA GLY A 123 -7.70 -8.50 8.09
C GLY A 123 -6.53 -8.70 9.05
N TRP A 124 -5.94 -7.62 9.56
CA TRP A 124 -4.65 -7.65 10.27
C TRP A 124 -4.75 -7.38 11.77
N ALA A 125 -5.93 -7.05 12.27
CA ALA A 125 -6.17 -6.73 13.69
C ALA A 125 -6.10 -7.93 14.66
N CYS A 126 -5.86 -9.15 14.15
CA CYS A 126 -5.78 -10.37 14.98
C CYS A 126 -4.34 -10.85 15.24
N ALA A 127 -3.31 -10.12 14.79
CA ALA A 127 -1.91 -10.53 14.94
C ALA A 127 -1.12 -9.75 16.01
N ALA A 128 -1.77 -8.85 16.76
CA ALA A 128 -1.17 -8.05 17.83
C ALA A 128 -1.49 -8.59 19.24
#